data_AF-A0ABC8RI38-F1
#
_entry.id   AF-A0ABC8RI38-F1
#
_cell.length_a   1.000
_cell.length_b   1.000
_cell.length_c   1.000
_cell.angle_alpha   90.00
_cell.angle_beta   90.00
_cell.angle_gamma   90.00
#
_symmetry.space_group_name_H-M   'P 1'
#
loop_
_entity.id
_entity.type
_entity.pdbx_description
1 polymer ?
#
loop_
_entity_poly.entity_id
_entity_poly.type
_entity_poly.pdbx_seq_one_letter_code
_entity_poly.pdbx_strand_id
1 'polypeptide(L)'
;MARERDECKGGFHRGKFHVIGGYPTEMQGRFERSAEAFDVATWQWDQVQDNFLETATCPMTCADGGDARLFMCRAGDVSVLQSSTGQVVAELPTEVQHTAFVTTWQDKLLVIGCTRFDESHRVYVMGLKNHKWTKLEALEEYSGHVQS
;
A
#
# COMPACT_ATOMS: atom_id res chain seq x y z
N MET A 1 8.76 18.05 -6.14
CA MET A 1 8.72 17.37 -4.85
C MET A 1 9.69 18.11 -3.95
N ALA A 2 9.30 18.42 -2.73
CA ALA A 2 10.08 19.19 -1.77
C ALA A 2 10.95 18.31 -0.88
N ARG A 3 10.59 17.03 -0.68
CA ARG A 3 11.35 16.08 0.14
C ARG A 3 11.85 14.90 -0.69
N GLU A 4 13.07 14.48 -0.40
CA GLU A 4 13.64 13.21 -0.86
C GLU A 4 12.98 12.04 -0.10
N ARG A 5 12.71 10.93 -0.79
CA ARG A 5 12.00 9.78 -0.24
C ARG A 5 12.46 8.47 -0.89
N ASP A 6 13.19 7.67 -0.13
CA ASP A 6 13.46 6.27 -0.41
C ASP A 6 12.28 5.39 0.02
N GLU A 7 12.11 4.25 -0.65
CA GLU A 7 11.03 3.28 -0.40
C GLU A 7 9.62 3.90 -0.30
N CYS A 8 9.35 4.97 -1.06
CA CYS A 8 8.02 5.58 -1.12
C CYS A 8 7.09 4.83 -2.09
N LYS A 9 5.77 5.02 -1.93
CA LYS A 9 4.78 4.55 -2.91
C LYS A 9 4.40 5.70 -3.83
N GLY A 10 4.62 5.51 -5.13
CA GLY A 10 4.03 6.33 -6.19
C GLY A 10 2.70 5.74 -6.68
N GLY A 11 1.68 6.58 -6.87
CA GLY A 11 0.40 6.15 -7.44
C GLY A 11 -0.55 7.29 -7.75
N PHE A 12 -1.47 7.09 -8.69
CA PHE A 12 -2.53 8.05 -8.93
C PHE A 12 -3.62 7.91 -7.87
N HIS A 13 -4.00 9.02 -7.25
CA HIS A 13 -5.08 9.11 -6.28
C HIS A 13 -5.75 10.48 -6.41
N ARG A 14 -7.09 10.53 -6.36
CA ARG A 14 -7.86 11.79 -6.46
C ARG A 14 -7.45 12.70 -7.65
N GLY A 15 -7.10 12.10 -8.78
CA GLY A 15 -6.72 12.82 -10.01
C GLY A 15 -5.30 13.42 -10.01
N LYS A 16 -4.48 13.17 -8.99
CA LYS A 16 -3.08 13.61 -8.90
C LYS A 16 -2.14 12.43 -8.68
N PHE A 17 -0.88 12.57 -9.09
CA PHE A 17 0.15 11.58 -8.78
C PHE A 17 0.68 11.80 -7.37
N HIS A 18 0.38 10.89 -6.45
CA HIS A 18 0.81 10.97 -5.06
C HIS A 18 2.09 10.17 -4.85
N VAL A 19 2.99 10.73 -4.04
CA VAL A 19 4.15 10.07 -3.46
C VAL A 19 3.92 10.00 -1.96
N ILE A 20 3.77 8.78 -1.44
CA ILE A 20 3.27 8.50 -0.09
C ILE A 20 4.35 7.81 0.73
N GLY A 21 4.56 8.28 1.95
CA GLY A 21 5.47 7.69 2.93
C GLY A 21 6.92 7.70 2.46
N GLY A 22 7.60 6.58 2.67
CA GLY A 22 9.04 6.47 2.47
C GLY A 22 9.82 7.15 3.61
N TYR A 23 11.12 7.33 3.42
CA TYR A 23 12.00 8.00 4.37
C TYR A 23 13.13 8.70 3.62
N PRO A 24 13.76 9.76 4.14
CA PRO A 24 14.94 10.33 3.51
C PRO A 24 16.15 9.38 3.71
N THR A 25 17.12 9.41 2.80
CA THR A 25 18.26 8.46 2.75
C THR A 25 18.96 8.29 4.11
N GLU A 26 19.14 9.38 4.86
CA GLU A 26 19.82 9.39 6.16
C GLU A 26 19.00 8.76 7.32
N MET A 27 17.73 8.46 7.08
CA MET A 27 16.79 7.90 8.04
C MET A 27 16.26 6.52 7.60
N GLN A 28 17.14 5.71 6.99
CA GLN A 28 16.78 4.40 6.45
C GLN A 28 15.94 3.55 7.42
N GLY A 29 14.80 3.04 6.92
CA GLY A 29 13.85 2.21 7.66
C GLY A 29 12.91 2.99 8.60
N ARG A 30 13.06 4.31 8.73
CA ARG A 30 12.18 5.16 9.57
C ARG A 30 11.11 5.82 8.71
N PHE A 31 10.11 5.04 8.31
CA PHE A 31 9.02 5.52 7.46
C PHE A 31 8.32 6.77 8.01
N GLU A 32 8.00 7.68 7.11
CA GLU A 32 7.20 8.86 7.37
C GLU A 32 5.71 8.62 7.08
N ARG A 33 4.88 9.51 7.62
CA ARG A 33 3.42 9.56 7.37
C ARG A 33 3.04 10.56 6.29
N SER A 34 4.03 11.26 5.74
CA SER A 34 3.83 12.39 4.88
C SER A 34 3.54 11.95 3.43
N ALA A 35 2.85 12.79 2.67
CA ALA A 35 2.68 12.60 1.23
C ALA A 35 2.77 13.93 0.48
N GLU A 36 3.11 13.86 -0.81
CA GLU A 36 3.10 14.98 -1.74
C GLU A 36 2.35 14.57 -3.01
N ALA A 37 1.56 15.49 -3.55
CA ALA A 37 0.78 15.25 -4.76
C ALA A 37 1.29 16.13 -5.89
N PHE A 38 1.57 15.54 -7.05
CA PHE A 38 1.84 16.24 -8.29
C PHE A 38 0.56 16.40 -9.08
N ASP A 39 0.19 17.65 -9.32
CA ASP A 39 -0.92 18.03 -10.16
C ASP A 39 -0.45 18.15 -11.62
N VAL A 40 -0.88 17.19 -12.45
CA VAL A 40 -0.52 17.15 -13.87
C VAL A 40 -1.15 18.30 -14.65
N ALA A 41 -2.28 18.84 -14.22
CA ALA A 41 -2.96 19.94 -14.92
C ALA A 41 -2.24 21.27 -14.73
N THR A 42 -1.65 21.50 -13.56
CA THR A 42 -0.89 22.73 -13.25
C THR A 42 0.63 22.55 -13.38
N TRP A 43 1.10 21.31 -13.53
CA TRP A 43 2.51 20.93 -13.55
C TRP A 43 3.26 21.33 -12.27
N GLN A 44 2.58 21.25 -11.13
CA GLN A 44 3.12 21.67 -9.84
C GLN A 44 2.94 20.60 -8.77
N TRP A 45 3.81 20.64 -7.77
CA TRP A 45 3.65 19.85 -6.55
C TRP A 45 2.84 20.65 -5.53
N ASP A 46 1.87 19.98 -4.90
CA ASP A 46 1.18 20.50 -3.74
C ASP A 46 2.13 20.60 -2.54
N GLN A 47 1.69 21.32 -1.50
CA GLN A 47 2.39 21.33 -0.22
C GLN A 47 2.42 19.93 0.41
N VAL A 48 3.47 19.67 1.19
CA VAL A 48 3.61 18.40 1.92
C VAL A 48 2.46 18.23 2.89
N GLN A 49 1.84 17.06 2.87
CA GLN A 49 0.80 16.65 3.81
C GLN A 49 1.43 15.74 4.87
N ASP A 50 1.88 16.28 6.00
CA ASP A 50 2.67 15.53 7.00
C ASP A 50 1.91 14.37 7.69
N ASN A 51 0.59 14.46 7.80
CA ASN A 51 -0.26 13.46 8.45
C ASN A 51 -1.17 12.74 7.44
N PHE A 52 -0.66 12.45 6.25
CA PHE A 52 -1.43 11.75 5.22
C PHE A 52 -1.78 10.32 5.67
N LEU A 53 -0.83 9.60 6.26
CA LEU A 53 -1.06 8.31 6.91
C LEU A 53 -1.30 8.49 8.41
N GLU A 54 -2.15 7.66 8.98
CA GLU A 54 -2.41 7.65 10.42
C GLU A 54 -1.17 7.22 11.21
N THR A 55 -0.45 6.20 10.73
CA THR A 55 0.79 5.71 11.36
C THR A 55 1.88 5.51 10.32
N ALA A 56 3.13 5.74 10.74
CA ALA A 56 4.31 5.47 9.95
C ALA A 56 4.41 3.98 9.65
N THR A 57 4.38 3.61 8.38
CA THR A 57 4.42 2.22 7.94
C THR A 57 5.04 2.12 6.55
N CYS A 58 5.44 0.91 6.15
CA CYS A 58 5.96 0.67 4.82
C CYS A 58 4.85 0.94 3.79
N PRO A 59 5.02 1.88 2.85
CA PRO A 59 3.96 2.28 1.94
C PRO A 59 3.72 1.22 0.85
N MET A 60 4.55 0.17 0.73
CA MET A 60 4.29 -0.97 -0.15
C MET A 60 3.02 -1.73 0.22
N THR A 61 2.53 -1.58 1.44
CA THR A 61 1.28 -2.16 1.89
C THR A 61 0.04 -1.34 1.51
N CYS A 62 0.20 -0.22 0.79
CA CYS A 62 -0.91 0.61 0.32
C CYS A 62 -1.19 0.49 -1.18
N ALA A 63 -2.45 0.67 -1.54
CA ALA A 63 -2.94 0.68 -2.91
C ALA A 63 -4.12 1.65 -3.08
N ASP A 64 -4.12 2.40 -4.19
CA ASP A 64 -5.24 3.26 -4.54
C ASP A 64 -6.50 2.41 -4.76
N GLY A 65 -7.62 2.81 -4.16
CA GLY A 65 -8.89 2.11 -4.23
C GLY A 65 -9.88 2.70 -5.22
N GLY A 66 -9.51 3.75 -5.96
CA GLY A 66 -10.48 4.63 -6.61
C GLY A 66 -11.39 5.35 -5.60
N ASP A 67 -12.28 6.20 -6.10
CA ASP A 67 -13.28 6.92 -5.30
C ASP A 67 -12.71 7.61 -4.05
N ALA A 68 -11.49 8.14 -4.16
CA ALA A 68 -10.79 8.81 -3.06
C ALA A 68 -10.49 7.92 -1.83
N ARG A 69 -10.45 6.59 -2.02
CA ARG A 69 -10.08 5.57 -1.03
C ARG A 69 -8.65 5.09 -1.24
N LEU A 70 -7.97 4.77 -0.14
CA LEU A 70 -6.67 4.10 -0.14
C LEU A 70 -6.78 2.84 0.72
N PHE A 71 -6.49 1.68 0.15
CA PHE A 71 -6.41 0.43 0.91
C PHE A 71 -5.03 0.30 1.53
N MET A 72 -4.97 -0.24 2.74
CA MET A 72 -3.71 -0.46 3.46
C MET A 72 -3.75 -1.76 4.25
N CYS A 73 -2.75 -2.62 4.05
CA CYS A 73 -2.52 -3.82 4.84
C CYS A 73 -1.64 -3.49 6.04
N ARG A 74 -2.09 -3.79 7.27
CA ARG A 74 -1.34 -3.49 8.49
C ARG A 74 -1.79 -4.37 9.63
N ALA A 75 -0.84 -4.87 10.41
CA ALA A 75 -1.10 -5.59 11.68
C ALA A 75 -2.10 -6.75 11.54
N GLY A 76 -2.13 -7.42 10.38
CA GLY A 76 -3.06 -8.51 10.12
C GLY A 76 -4.41 -8.07 9.56
N ASP A 77 -4.63 -6.78 9.29
CA ASP A 77 -5.88 -6.24 8.77
C ASP A 77 -5.71 -5.53 7.43
N VAL A 78 -6.80 -5.43 6.68
CA VAL A 78 -6.99 -4.49 5.59
C VAL A 78 -7.87 -3.34 6.07
N SER A 79 -7.37 -2.13 5.92
CA SER A 79 -8.08 -0.89 6.23
C SER A 79 -8.28 -0.04 4.99
N VAL A 80 -9.35 0.75 4.99
CA VAL A 80 -9.63 1.78 3.99
C VAL A 80 -9.45 3.14 4.64
N LEU A 81 -8.55 3.94 4.09
CA LEU A 81 -8.36 5.34 4.46
C LEU A 81 -9.18 6.21 3.50
N GLN A 82 -10.10 6.99 4.06
CA GLN A 82 -10.86 8.01 3.34
C GLN A 82 -10.81 9.31 4.15
N SER A 83 -10.27 10.38 3.55
CA SER A 83 -10.26 11.73 4.13
C SER A 83 -9.76 11.78 5.59
N SER A 84 -8.70 11.02 5.89
CA SER A 84 -7.99 10.86 7.19
C SER A 84 -8.53 9.84 8.20
N THR A 85 -9.69 9.22 7.99
CA THR A 85 -10.19 8.14 8.87
C THR A 85 -9.89 6.77 8.28
N GLY A 86 -9.17 5.93 9.03
CA GLY A 86 -8.96 4.52 8.71
C GLY A 86 -10.09 3.66 9.26
N GLN A 87 -10.69 2.82 8.42
CA GLN A 87 -11.66 1.81 8.84
C GLN A 87 -11.18 0.42 8.43
N VAL A 88 -11.13 -0.51 9.38
CA VAL A 88 -10.86 -1.93 9.08
C VAL A 88 -12.04 -2.52 8.31
N VAL A 89 -11.75 -3.18 7.18
CA VAL A 89 -12.76 -3.79 6.31
C VAL A 89 -12.69 -5.32 6.23
N ALA A 90 -11.52 -5.90 6.53
CA ALA A 90 -11.31 -7.34 6.57
C ALA A 90 -10.03 -7.69 7.34
N GLU A 91 -9.98 -8.89 7.92
CA GLU A 91 -8.74 -9.51 8.39
C GLU A 91 -7.98 -10.13 7.20
N LEU A 92 -6.65 -10.09 7.24
CA LEU A 92 -5.77 -10.73 6.28
C LEU A 92 -5.70 -12.24 6.53
N PRO A 93 -5.65 -13.07 5.48
CA PRO A 93 -5.28 -14.46 5.61
C PRO A 93 -3.91 -14.60 6.28
N THR A 94 -3.77 -15.57 7.18
CA THR A 94 -2.53 -15.81 7.96
C THR A 94 -1.29 -15.97 7.08
N GLU A 95 -1.45 -16.57 5.91
CA GLU A 95 -0.39 -16.82 4.93
C GLU A 95 0.17 -15.54 4.26
N VAL A 96 -0.45 -14.36 4.44
CA VAL A 96 -0.01 -13.08 3.83
C VAL A 96 0.09 -11.93 4.84
N GLN A 97 0.15 -12.24 6.15
CA GLN A 97 0.27 -11.23 7.20
C GLN A 97 1.57 -10.41 7.10
N HIS A 98 2.66 -11.02 6.63
CA HIS A 98 3.85 -10.30 6.20
C HIS A 98 3.67 -9.87 4.73
N THR A 99 2.91 -8.80 4.54
CA THR A 99 2.58 -8.27 3.22
C THR A 99 3.81 -7.64 2.56
N ALA A 100 4.15 -8.13 1.36
CA ALA A 100 5.23 -7.59 0.53
C ALA A 100 4.70 -6.62 -0.54
N PHE A 101 3.49 -6.87 -1.07
CA PHE A 101 2.92 -6.06 -2.13
C PHE A 101 1.39 -6.04 -2.08
N VAL A 102 0.82 -4.87 -2.36
CA VAL A 102 -0.62 -4.66 -2.49
C VAL A 102 -0.91 -3.84 -3.74
N THR A 103 -1.92 -4.26 -4.48
CA THR A 103 -2.50 -3.47 -5.58
C THR A 103 -4.00 -3.72 -5.69
N THR A 104 -4.71 -2.76 -6.25
CA THR A 104 -6.09 -2.97 -6.69
C THR A 104 -6.12 -3.29 -8.17
N TRP A 105 -7.13 -4.05 -8.58
CA TRP A 105 -7.44 -4.30 -9.98
C TRP A 105 -8.93 -4.59 -10.10
N GLN A 106 -9.64 -3.77 -10.90
CA GLN A 106 -11.10 -3.83 -11.04
C GLN A 106 -11.79 -3.74 -9.66
N ASP A 107 -12.62 -4.72 -9.31
CA ASP A 107 -13.33 -4.80 -8.04
C ASP A 107 -12.60 -5.68 -7.01
N LYS A 108 -11.27 -5.79 -7.13
CA LYS A 108 -10.45 -6.69 -6.31
C LYS A 108 -9.23 -6.00 -5.71
N LEU A 109 -8.83 -6.47 -4.54
CA LEU A 109 -7.55 -6.17 -3.90
C LEU A 109 -6.67 -7.42 -3.97
N LEU A 110 -5.50 -7.31 -4.57
CA LEU A 110 -4.49 -8.37 -4.60
C LEU A 110 -3.44 -8.09 -3.54
N VAL A 111 -3.13 -9.12 -2.76
CA VAL A 111 -2.10 -9.09 -1.71
C VAL A 111 -1.12 -10.23 -1.97
N ILE A 112 0.16 -9.88 -1.96
CA ILE A 112 1.28 -10.82 -1.96
C ILE A 112 1.99 -10.68 -0.64
N GLY A 113 2.24 -11.80 0.02
CA GLY A 113 2.96 -11.82 1.29
C GLY A 113 3.30 -13.24 1.72
N CYS A 114 3.79 -13.38 2.94
CA CYS A 114 4.13 -14.66 3.53
C CYS A 114 3.66 -14.75 4.98
N THR A 115 3.71 -15.96 5.55
CA THR A 115 3.40 -16.19 6.97
C THR A 115 4.52 -15.68 7.87
N ARG A 116 5.77 -15.82 7.41
CA ARG A 116 7.00 -15.45 8.13
C ARG A 116 8.04 -14.96 7.13
N PHE A 117 8.96 -14.13 7.60
CA PHE A 117 10.14 -13.77 6.83
C PHE A 117 10.87 -15.05 6.32
N ASP A 118 11.39 -14.98 5.09
CA ASP A 118 12.00 -16.09 4.32
C ASP A 118 11.08 -17.24 3.87
N GLU A 119 9.77 -17.22 4.14
CA GLU A 119 8.84 -18.19 3.54
C GLU A 119 8.38 -17.77 2.14
N SER A 120 8.08 -18.76 1.28
CA SER A 120 7.55 -18.52 -0.06
C SER A 120 6.30 -17.66 -0.03
N HIS A 121 6.24 -16.69 -0.93
CA HIS A 121 5.09 -15.83 -1.07
C HIS A 121 3.83 -16.61 -1.49
N ARG A 122 2.70 -16.11 -1.03
CA ARG A 122 1.35 -16.53 -1.40
C ARG A 122 0.61 -15.33 -1.96
N VAL A 123 -0.30 -15.61 -2.88
CA VAL A 123 -1.11 -14.58 -3.53
C VAL A 123 -2.55 -14.79 -3.14
N TYR A 124 -3.15 -13.75 -2.59
CA TYR A 124 -4.56 -13.72 -2.23
C TYR A 124 -5.24 -12.55 -2.91
N VAL A 125 -6.51 -12.77 -3.25
CA VAL A 125 -7.36 -11.74 -3.81
C VAL A 125 -8.63 -11.60 -2.98
N MET A 126 -8.94 -10.37 -2.57
CA MET A 126 -10.17 -10.02 -1.89
C MET A 126 -11.13 -9.32 -2.85
N GLY A 127 -12.39 -9.74 -2.89
CA GLY A 127 -13.43 -8.97 -3.57
C GLY A 127 -13.81 -7.71 -2.77
N LEU A 128 -13.73 -6.52 -3.38
CA LEU A 128 -13.98 -5.23 -2.69
C LEU A 128 -15.44 -5.02 -2.28
N LYS A 129 -16.39 -5.79 -2.84
CA LYS A 129 -17.81 -5.69 -2.51
C LYS A 129 -18.24 -6.59 -1.34
N ASN A 130 -17.62 -7.76 -1.23
CA ASN A 130 -18.03 -8.81 -0.28
C ASN A 130 -16.95 -9.15 0.74
N HIS A 131 -15.75 -8.57 0.60
CA HIS A 131 -14.57 -8.80 1.42
C HIS A 131 -14.19 -10.28 1.56
N LYS A 132 -14.54 -11.11 0.57
CA LYS A 132 -14.19 -12.53 0.56
C LYS A 132 -12.83 -12.74 -0.09
N TRP A 133 -11.99 -13.49 0.60
CA TRP A 133 -10.67 -13.89 0.14
C TRP A 133 -10.73 -15.14 -0.73
N THR A 134 -9.92 -15.16 -1.78
CA THR A 134 -9.64 -16.32 -2.63
C THR A 134 -8.13 -16.44 -2.78
N LYS A 135 -7.59 -17.61 -2.44
CA LYS A 135 -6.19 -17.94 -2.69
C LYS A 135 -5.98 -18.14 -4.19
N LEU A 136 -4.93 -17.57 -4.74
CA LEU A 136 -4.49 -17.84 -6.11
C LEU A 136 -3.31 -18.80 -6.07
N GLU A 137 -3.35 -19.80 -6.96
CA GLU A 137 -2.21 -20.66 -7.21
C GLU A 137 -1.11 -19.86 -7.93
N ALA A 138 0.05 -19.75 -7.29
CA ALA A 138 1.25 -19.20 -7.89
C ALA A 138 2.20 -20.36 -8.20
N LEU A 139 2.77 -20.38 -9.41
CA LEU A 139 3.83 -21.34 -9.73
C LEU A 139 5.02 -21.08 -8.80
N GLU A 140 5.69 -22.15 -8.39
CA GLU A 140 6.78 -22.09 -7.40
C GLU A 140 7.91 -21.13 -7.84
N GLU A 141 8.18 -21.07 -9.14
CA GLU A 141 9.13 -20.15 -9.77
C GLU A 141 8.81 -18.65 -9.58
N TYR A 142 7.56 -18.30 -9.28
CA TYR A 142 7.11 -16.92 -9.00
C TYR A 142 6.80 -16.68 -7.52
N SER A 143 7.13 -17.63 -6.64
CA SER A 143 6.86 -17.55 -5.19
C SER A 143 8.02 -17.00 -4.37
N GLY A 144 9.12 -16.61 -5.03
CA GLY A 144 10.30 -16.06 -4.37
C GLY A 144 10.11 -14.63 -3.86
N HIS A 145 11.09 -14.18 -3.08
CA HIS A 145 11.14 -12.82 -2.57
C HIS A 145 11.48 -11.85 -3.70
N VAL A 146 10.69 -10.79 -3.83
CA VAL A 146 11.05 -9.63 -4.63
C VAL A 146 11.56 -8.59 -3.65
N GLN A 147 12.87 -8.35 -3.66
CA GLN A 147 13.47 -7.24 -2.94
C GLN A 147 13.37 -6.00 -3.85
N SER A 148 12.55 -5.03 -3.47
CA SER A 148 12.43 -3.73 -4.15
C SER A 148 13.36 -2.70 -3.54
#